data_AF-A0A2A4PCQ9-F1
#
_entry.id   AF-A0A2A4PCQ9-F1
#
_cell.length_a   1.000
_cell.length_b   1.000
_cell.length_c   1.000
_cell.angle_alpha   90.00
_cell.angle_beta   90.00
_cell.angle_gamma   90.00
#
_symmetry.space_group_name_H-M   'P 1'
#
loop_
_entity.id
_entity.type
_entity.pdbx_description
1 polymer ?
#
loop_
_entity_poly.entity_id
_entity_poly.type
_entity_poly.pdbx_seq_one_letter_code
_entity_poly.pdbx_strand_id
1 'polypeptide(L)'
;MIALNIYLANASTYYHNYYLYHNRGRWELLPWDMDKTLSYYDWMPYQYHRTSSEWESDNPLIERAFLNPQMFADVKNRIDELSRTSVSPNAILPIGEQCNRSTTRPQ
;
A
#
# COMPACT_ATOMS: atom_id res chain seq x y z
N MET A 1 4.66 5.88 -0.08
CA MET A 1 3.65 5.07 -0.79
C MET A 1 4.06 3.59 -0.80
N ILE A 2 5.20 3.21 -1.39
CA ILE A 2 5.67 1.81 -1.48
C ILE A 2 5.53 1.02 -0.18
N ALA A 3 6.14 1.48 0.92
CA ALA A 3 6.06 0.81 2.23
C ALA A 3 4.61 0.59 2.73
N LEU A 4 3.74 1.59 2.55
CA LEU A 4 2.33 1.47 2.93
C LEU A 4 1.60 0.48 2.01
N ASN A 5 1.91 0.47 0.71
CA ASN A 5 1.32 -0.49 -0.21
C ASN A 5 1.69 -1.94 0.14
N ILE A 6 2.94 -2.17 0.53
CA ILE A 6 3.40 -3.48 1.00
C ILE A 6 2.59 -3.94 2.20
N TYR A 7 2.32 -3.05 3.15
CA TYR A 7 1.51 -3.37 4.31
C TYR A 7 0.04 -3.65 3.95
N LEU A 8 -0.54 -2.81 3.10
CA LEU A 8 -1.95 -2.94 2.67
C LEU A 8 -2.18 -4.12 1.72
N ALA A 9 -1.11 -4.71 1.18
CA ALA A 9 -1.16 -5.83 0.24
C ALA A 9 -2.04 -5.55 -0.99
N ASN A 10 -1.99 -4.32 -1.52
CA ASN A 10 -2.69 -4.02 -2.77
C ASN A 10 -1.85 -4.48 -3.97
N ALA A 11 -2.29 -5.54 -4.62
CA ALA A 11 -1.62 -6.12 -5.78
C ALA A 11 -1.68 -5.25 -7.04
N SER A 12 -2.62 -4.30 -7.13
CA SER A 12 -2.77 -3.45 -8.33
C SER A 12 -2.05 -2.11 -8.25
N THR A 13 -1.71 -1.64 -7.04
CA THR A 13 -1.23 -0.27 -6.79
C THR A 13 0.10 0.11 -7.47
N TYR A 14 0.88 -0.87 -7.95
CA TYR A 14 2.12 -0.56 -8.67
C TYR A 14 1.90 -0.25 -10.15
N TYR A 15 0.80 -0.67 -10.77
CA TYR A 15 0.52 -0.39 -12.19
C TYR A 15 -0.84 0.31 -12.40
N HIS A 16 -1.73 0.25 -11.42
CA HIS A 16 -3.06 0.84 -11.40
C HIS A 16 -3.34 1.46 -10.02
N ASN A 17 -4.50 2.07 -9.80
CA ASN A 17 -4.94 2.50 -8.46
C ASN A 17 -4.05 3.57 -7.78
N TYR A 18 -3.51 4.51 -8.58
CA TYR A 18 -2.91 5.73 -8.07
C TYR A 18 -3.05 6.90 -9.05
N TYR A 19 -2.99 8.12 -8.51
CA TYR A 19 -2.75 9.33 -9.27
C TYR A 19 -1.30 9.78 -9.10
N LEU A 20 -0.74 10.36 -10.17
CA LEU A 20 0.49 11.12 -10.11
C LEU A 20 0.16 12.59 -9.89
N TYR A 21 0.53 13.09 -8.71
CA TYR A 21 0.37 14.49 -8.36
C TYR A 21 1.72 15.21 -8.47
N HIS A 22 1.76 16.30 -9.23
CA HIS A 22 2.96 17.11 -9.37
C HIS A 22 2.87 18.37 -8.51
N ASN A 23 3.82 18.52 -7.59
CA ASN A 23 3.87 19.66 -6.70
C ASN A 23 5.31 20.11 -6.47
N ARG A 24 5.58 21.42 -6.67
CA ARG A 24 6.89 22.06 -6.44
C ARG A 24 8.07 21.29 -7.06
N GLY A 25 7.90 20.79 -8.28
CA GLY A 25 8.95 20.09 -9.03
C GLY A 25 9.16 18.62 -8.62
N ARG A 26 8.25 18.04 -7.82
CA ARG A 26 8.30 16.64 -7.41
C ARG A 26 7.01 15.94 -7.79
N TRP A 27 7.14 14.67 -8.15
CA TRP A 27 6.02 13.78 -8.38
C TRP A 27 5.74 12.96 -7.12
N GLU A 28 4.47 12.90 -6.74
CA GLU A 28 3.97 12.17 -5.58
C GLU A 28 2.91 11.17 -6.05
N LEU A 29 2.98 9.95 -5.50
CA LEU A 29 2.00 8.89 -5.75
C LEU A 29 0.88 9.01 -4.70
N LEU A 30 -0.35 9.28 -5.16
CA LEU A 30 -1.54 9.30 -4.32
C LEU A 30 -2.37 8.03 -4.56
N PRO A 31 -2.63 7.21 -3.53
CA PRO A 31 -3.40 5.97 -3.71
C PRO A 31 -4.86 6.26 -4.07
N TRP A 32 -5.44 5.37 -4.86
CA TRP A 32 -6.85 5.37 -5.24
C TRP A 32 -7.38 3.93 -5.17
N ASP A 33 -8.69 3.73 -5.01
CA ASP A 33 -9.31 2.40 -5.08
C ASP A 33 -8.61 1.32 -4.22
N MET A 34 -8.69 1.53 -2.90
CA MET A 34 -8.01 0.73 -1.88
C MET A 34 -8.95 -0.27 -1.18
N ASP A 35 -10.06 -0.64 -1.82
CA ASP A 35 -11.05 -1.59 -1.29
C ASP A 35 -10.50 -3.03 -1.24
N LYS A 36 -9.68 -3.41 -2.22
CA LYS A 36 -9.00 -4.72 -2.33
C LYS A 36 -7.66 -4.73 -1.60
N THR A 37 -7.70 -4.37 -0.33
CA THR A 37 -6.53 -4.35 0.57
C THR A 37 -6.78 -5.21 1.80
N LEU A 38 -5.79 -5.27 2.70
CA LEU A 38 -5.87 -5.99 3.97
C LEU A 38 -6.27 -7.45 3.76
N SER A 39 -5.54 -8.15 2.89
CA SER A 39 -5.72 -9.59 2.68
C SER A 39 -7.02 -9.99 1.98
N TYR A 40 -7.67 -9.07 1.24
CA TYR A 40 -8.88 -9.38 0.45
C TYR A 40 -8.75 -10.64 -0.45
N TYR A 41 -7.56 -10.87 -1.03
CA TYR A 41 -7.25 -12.04 -1.85
C TYR A 41 -6.31 -13.02 -1.13
N ASP A 42 -6.62 -13.43 0.09
CA ASP A 42 -5.78 -14.36 0.87
C ASP A 42 -5.43 -15.68 0.16
N TRP A 43 -6.26 -16.12 -0.80
CA TRP A 43 -5.99 -17.30 -1.62
C TRP A 43 -4.82 -17.13 -2.61
N MET A 44 -4.37 -15.89 -2.86
CA MET A 44 -3.24 -15.55 -3.70
C MET A 44 -2.24 -14.70 -2.90
N PRO A 45 -1.19 -15.32 -2.31
CA PRO A 45 -0.25 -14.61 -1.44
C PRO A 45 0.36 -13.38 -2.12
N TYR A 46 0.29 -12.24 -1.44
CA TYR A 46 0.85 -10.99 -1.94
C TYR A 46 2.38 -11.05 -2.03
N GLN A 47 2.92 -10.77 -3.21
CA GLN A 47 4.35 -10.73 -3.48
C GLN A 47 4.82 -9.28 -3.58
N TYR A 48 5.39 -8.74 -2.51
CA TYR A 48 5.71 -7.31 -2.40
C TYR A 48 6.68 -6.77 -3.46
N HIS A 49 7.52 -7.63 -4.03
CA HIS A 49 8.52 -7.29 -5.05
C HIS A 49 7.98 -7.40 -6.48
N ARG A 50 6.79 -7.99 -6.66
CA ARG A 50 6.14 -8.10 -7.95
C ARG A 50 5.46 -6.77 -8.26
N THR A 51 5.93 -6.09 -9.31
CA THR A 51 5.47 -4.73 -9.62
C THR A 51 4.29 -4.69 -10.60
N SER A 52 3.95 -5.82 -11.20
CA SER A 52 2.81 -5.99 -12.10
C SER A 52 2.27 -7.43 -12.11
N SER A 53 1.05 -7.63 -12.64
CA SER A 53 0.59 -9.00 -12.94
C SER A 53 1.36 -9.61 -14.11
N GLU A 54 1.21 -10.92 -14.32
CA GLU A 54 1.88 -11.68 -15.41
C GLU A 54 1.61 -11.10 -16.81
N TRP A 55 0.53 -10.33 -16.94
CA TRP A 55 0.04 -9.78 -18.20
C TRP A 55 0.33 -8.28 -18.36
N GLU A 56 1.02 -7.68 -17.38
CA GLU A 56 1.25 -6.24 -17.30
C GLU A 56 2.74 -5.94 -17.22
N SER A 57 3.13 -4.80 -17.78
CA SER A 57 4.52 -4.33 -17.69
C SER A 57 4.87 -3.94 -16.26
N ASP A 58 6.07 -4.30 -15.82
CA ASP A 58 6.63 -3.87 -14.55
C ASP A 58 6.65 -2.35 -14.44
N ASN A 59 6.53 -1.84 -13.20
CA ASN A 59 6.71 -0.43 -12.93
C ASN A 59 8.21 -0.15 -12.68
N PRO A 60 8.92 0.50 -13.64
CA PRO A 60 10.36 0.71 -13.54
C PRO A 60 10.75 1.60 -12.36
N LEU A 61 9.85 2.47 -11.88
CA LEU A 61 10.10 3.30 -10.70
C LEU A 61 10.16 2.45 -9.43
N ILE A 62 9.24 1.51 -9.30
CA ILE A 62 9.14 0.62 -8.13
C ILE A 62 10.26 -0.41 -8.17
N GLU A 63 10.52 -1.00 -9.33
CA GLU A 63 11.64 -1.91 -9.55
C GLU A 63 12.96 -1.25 -9.16
N ARG A 64 13.23 -0.05 -9.68
CA ARG A 64 14.43 0.73 -9.34
C ARG A 64 14.52 1.05 -7.84
N ALA A 65 13.39 1.27 -7.16
CA ALA A 65 13.39 1.51 -5.72
C ALA A 65 13.81 0.26 -4.93
N PHE A 66 13.44 -0.94 -5.38
CA PHE A 66 13.88 -2.20 -4.76
C PHE A 66 15.31 -2.57 -5.11
N LEU A 67 15.75 -2.30 -6.33
CA LEU A 67 17.12 -2.59 -6.77
C LEU A 67 18.16 -1.60 -6.19
N ASN A 68 17.75 -0.39 -5.81
CA ASN A 68 18.63 0.57 -5.16
C ASN A 68 18.75 0.26 -3.64
N PRO A 69 19.95 -0.08 -3.12
CA PRO A 69 20.10 -0.50 -1.72
C PRO A 69 19.69 0.55 -0.69
N GLN A 70 19.94 1.83 -0.99
CA GLN A 70 19.58 2.93 -0.09
C GLN A 70 18.06 3.10 -0.05
N MET A 71 17.41 3.17 -1.21
CA MET A 71 15.95 3.29 -1.27
C MET A 71 15.26 2.08 -0.64
N PHE A 72 15.79 0.88 -0.84
CA PHE A 72 15.24 -0.31 -0.21
C PHE A 72 15.42 -0.32 1.31
N ALA A 73 16.56 0.19 1.82
CA ALA A 73 16.73 0.42 3.25
C ALA A 73 15.69 1.41 3.79
N ASP A 74 15.44 2.51 3.08
CA ASP A 74 14.43 3.51 3.46
C ASP A 74 13.02 2.91 3.47
N VAL A 75 12.69 2.05 2.49
CA VAL A 75 11.41 1.32 2.44
C VAL A 75 11.26 0.43 3.68
N LYS A 76 12.28 -0.36 4.04
CA LYS A 76 12.24 -1.23 5.24
C LYS A 76 12.08 -0.42 6.51
N ASN A 77 12.85 0.65 6.68
CA ASN A 77 12.74 1.55 7.83
C ASN A 77 11.33 2.14 7.95
N ARG A 78 10.72 2.50 6.82
CA ARG A 78 9.35 3.03 6.80
C ARG A 78 8.31 1.97 7.15
N ILE A 79 8.49 0.72 6.73
CA ILE A 79 7.62 -0.40 7.15
C ILE A 79 7.68 -0.58 8.66
N ASP A 80 8.88 -0.58 9.23
CA ASP A 80 9.08 -0.69 10.69
C ASP A 80 8.42 0.47 11.44
N GLU A 81 8.61 1.70 10.97
CA GLU A 81 7.97 2.90 11.53
C GLU A 81 6.44 2.77 11.50
N LEU A 82 5.87 2.39 10.35
CA LEU A 82 4.44 2.23 10.19
C LEU A 82 3.89 1.17 11.17
N SER A 83 4.56 0.02 11.27
CA SER A 83 4.13 -1.10 12.13
C SER A 83 4.02 -0.72 13.62
N ARG A 84 4.84 0.23 14.07
CA ARG A 84 4.87 0.74 15.45
C ARG A 84 3.93 1.91 15.68
N THR A 85 3.39 2.50 14.60
CA THR A 85 2.60 3.73 14.65
C THR A 85 1.22 3.50 14.01
N SER A 86 1.07 3.91 12.77
CA SER A 86 -0.20 4.10 12.07
C SER A 86 -0.88 2.79 11.68
N VAL A 87 -0.13 1.71 11.56
CA VAL A 87 -0.68 0.39 11.22
C VAL A 87 -0.47 -0.64 12.35
N SER A 88 -0.30 -0.15 13.57
CA SER A 88 -0.33 -1.01 14.75
C SER A 88 -1.76 -1.49 15.04
N PRO A 89 -1.95 -2.64 15.73
CA PRO A 89 -3.28 -3.08 16.15
C PRO A 89 -4.04 -2.02 16.96
N ASN A 90 -3.32 -1.29 17.81
CA ASN A 90 -3.90 -0.21 18.63
C ASN A 90 -4.40 0.97 17.79
N ALA A 91 -3.84 1.19 16.60
CA ALA A 91 -4.29 2.24 15.68
C ALA A 91 -5.42 1.75 14.76
N ILE A 92 -5.32 0.54 14.21
CA ILE A 92 -6.26 0.04 13.18
C ILE A 92 -7.55 -0.51 13.79
N LEU A 93 -7.48 -1.31 14.86
CA LEU A 93 -8.66 -2.01 15.39
C LEU A 93 -9.80 -1.04 15.80
N PRO A 94 -9.53 0.09 16.49
CA PRO A 94 -10.58 1.04 16.82
C PRO A 94 -11.29 1.62 15.58
N ILE A 95 -10.56 1.86 14.48
CA ILE A 95 -11.13 2.36 13.23
C ILE A 95 -12.04 1.29 12.60
N GLY A 96 -11.57 0.03 12.56
CA GLY A 96 -12.38 -1.08 12.06
C GLY A 96 -13.68 -1.28 12.84
N GLU A 97 -13.61 -1.21 14.18
CA GLU A 97 -14.79 -1.27 15.04
C GLU A 97 -15.75 -0.11 14.80
N GLN A 98 -15.24 1.12 14.66
CA GLN A 98 -16.06 2.29 14.39
C GLN A 98 -16.80 2.17 13.05
N CYS A 99 -16.12 1.72 12.00
CA CYS A 99 -16.72 1.47 10.69
C CYS A 99 -17.85 0.42 10.80
N ASN A 100 -17.62 -0.70 11.48
CA ASN A 100 -18.63 -1.76 11.66
C ASN A 100 -19.86 -1.29 12.46
N ARG A 101 -19.69 -0.36 13.42
CA ARG A 101 -20.81 0.21 14.18
C ARG A 101 -21.63 1.22 13.36
N SER A 102 -21.00 1.87 12.39
CA SER A 102 -21.69 2.82 11.50
C SER A 102 -22.56 2.13 10.45
N THR A 103 -22.19 0.93 10.01
CA THR A 103 -22.95 0.12 9.05
C THR A 103 -24.11 -0.67 9.66
N THR A 104 -24.18 -0.77 10.99
CA THR A 104 -25.20 -1.53 11.72
C THR A 104 -26.34 -0.68 12.30
N ARG A 105 -26.35 0.65 12.08
CA ARG A 105 -27.50 1.49 12.44
C ARG A 105 -28.61 1.33 11.39
N PRO A 106 -29.81 0.83 11.76
CA PRO A 106 -30.95 0.88 10.85
C PRO A 106 -31.32 2.34 10.57
N GLN A 107 -31.68 2.63 9.31
CA GLN A 107 -32.30 3.89 8.91
C GLN A 107 -33.68 4.06 9.54
#